data_AF-A0A6G4W868-F1
#
_entry.id   AF-A0A6G4W868-F1
#
_cell.length_a   1.000
_cell.length_b   1.000
_cell.length_c   1.000
_cell.angle_alpha   90.00
_cell.angle_beta   90.00
_cell.angle_gamma   90.00
#
_symmetry.space_group_name_H-M   'P 1'
#
loop_
_entity.id
_entity.type
_entity.pdbx_description
1 polymer ?
#
loop_
_entity_poly.entity_id
_entity_poly.type
_entity_poly.pdbx_seq_one_letter_code
_entity_poly.pdbx_strand_id
1 'polypeptide(L)' 'MSNIKVYRRQGGDAQVIAAGGKLVVQTGGQIVPNSETQAANIADVSTATIAWTTGDKAKVNSVFAALKGVGVLATS' A
#
# COMPACT_ATOMS: atom_id res chain seq x y z
N MET A 1 33.36 -5.21 10.57
CA MET A 1 32.04 -5.44 9.94
C MET A 1 31.14 -6.12 10.95
N SER A 2 30.05 -5.50 11.37
CA SER A 2 29.07 -6.15 12.27
C SER A 2 28.21 -7.11 11.44
N ASN A 3 28.21 -8.39 11.83
CA ASN A 3 27.45 -9.42 11.13
C ASN A 3 25.98 -9.31 11.56
N ILE A 4 25.09 -8.85 10.67
CA ILE A 4 23.66 -8.73 10.96
C ILE A 4 23.09 -10.14 11.10
N LYS A 5 22.71 -10.52 12.32
CA LYS A 5 22.04 -11.79 12.57
C LYS A 5 20.58 -11.69 12.12
N VAL A 6 20.25 -12.30 10.99
CA VAL A 6 18.87 -12.44 10.49
C VAL A 6 18.27 -13.73 11.06
N TYR A 7 17.33 -13.61 11.99
CA TYR A 7 16.61 -14.76 12.55
C TYR A 7 15.31 -14.98 11.76
N ARG A 8 15.23 -16.10 11.04
CA ARG A 8 13.96 -16.58 10.48
C ARG A 8 13.36 -17.58 11.46
N ARG A 9 12.15 -17.33 11.97
CA ARG A 9 11.35 -18.40 12.57
C ARG A 9 10.93 -19.35 11.45
N GLN A 10 11.31 -20.62 11.52
CA GLN A 10 10.76 -21.65 10.64
C GLN A 10 9.24 -21.71 10.87
N GLY A 11 8.47 -21.29 9.86
CA GLY A 11 6.99 -21.37 9.88
C GLY A 11 6.22 -20.15 10.39
N GLY A 12 6.80 -18.93 10.38
CA GLY A 12 6.06 -17.71 10.73
C GLY A 12 6.17 -16.61 9.67
N ASP A 13 5.07 -15.91 9.40
CA ASP A 13 4.86 -14.98 8.28
C ASP A 13 5.60 -13.62 8.36
N ALA A 14 6.62 -13.47 9.21
CA ALA A 14 7.24 -12.15 9.45
C ALA A 14 8.77 -12.19 9.52
N GLN A 15 9.39 -11.28 8.75
CA GLN A 15 10.82 -10.94 8.79
C GLN A 15 11.01 -9.68 9.66
N VAL A 16 11.81 -9.81 10.72
CA VAL A 16 12.15 -8.68 11.62
C VAL A 16 13.32 -7.89 11.04
N ILE A 17 13.17 -6.58 10.85
CA ILE A 17 14.25 -5.66 10.48
C ILE A 17 14.80 -5.03 11.78
N ALA A 18 16.12 -5.06 11.96
CA ALA A 18 16.78 -4.55 13.17
C ALA A 18 16.40 -3.09 13.48
N ALA A 19 16.49 -2.70 14.77
CA ALA A 19 16.02 -1.43 15.34
C ALA A 19 14.50 -1.27 15.51
N GLY A 20 13.75 -2.39 15.60
CA GLY A 20 12.31 -2.37 15.90
C GLY A 20 11.42 -2.06 14.69
N GLY A 21 11.99 -2.03 13.49
CA GLY A 21 11.23 -1.93 12.24
C GLY A 21 10.57 -3.27 11.88
N LYS A 22 9.39 -3.19 11.27
CA LYS A 22 8.64 -4.35 10.76
C LYS A 22 8.56 -4.27 9.24
N LEU A 23 8.90 -5.37 8.55
CA LEU A 23 8.51 -5.58 7.16
C LEU A 23 7.30 -6.52 7.16
N VAL A 24 6.17 -6.03 6.65
CA VAL A 24 4.94 -6.83 6.54
C VAL A 24 4.75 -7.20 5.08
N VAL A 25 4.80 -8.50 4.77
CA VAL A 25 4.52 -9.03 3.45
C VAL A 25 3.23 -9.84 3.53
N GLN A 26 2.14 -9.34 2.96
CA GLN A 26 0.86 -10.04 2.92
C GLN A 26 0.84 -11.08 1.77
N THR A 27 -0.17 -11.96 1.80
CA THR A 27 -0.42 -12.96 0.76
C THR A 27 -0.41 -12.31 -0.63
N GLY A 28 0.32 -12.90 -1.58
CA GLY A 28 0.54 -12.31 -2.90
C GLY A 28 1.77 -11.39 -3.00
N GLY A 29 2.59 -11.28 -1.95
CA GLY A 29 3.86 -10.54 -1.99
C GLY A 29 3.72 -9.04 -1.80
N GLN A 30 2.61 -8.58 -1.21
CA GLN A 30 2.33 -7.17 -1.02
C GLN A 30 3.05 -6.64 0.23
N ILE A 31 3.89 -5.61 0.05
CA ILE A 31 4.50 -4.89 1.18
C ILE A 31 3.51 -3.83 1.65
N VAL A 32 3.04 -3.95 2.89
CA VAL A 32 2.08 -3.01 3.48
C VAL A 32 2.74 -2.08 4.50
N PRO A 33 2.18 -0.88 4.75
CA PRO A 33 2.68 0.04 5.76
C PRO A 33 2.70 -0.59 7.16
N ASN A 34 3.50 -0.03 8.08
CA ASN A 34 3.65 -0.50 9.45
C ASN A 34 2.33 -0.58 10.26
N SER A 35 1.28 0.12 9.82
CA SER A 35 -0.06 0.04 10.39
C SER A 35 -0.78 -1.28 10.10
N GLU A 36 -0.25 -2.14 9.22
CA GLU A 36 -0.88 -3.38 8.71
C GLU A 36 -2.21 -3.19 7.98
N THR A 37 -2.73 -1.97 7.99
CA THR A 37 -3.92 -1.53 7.28
C THR A 37 -3.50 -0.69 6.08
N GLN A 38 -3.94 -1.13 4.90
CA GLN A 38 -3.91 -0.33 3.68
C GLN A 38 -4.81 0.90 3.84
N ALA A 39 -4.54 1.98 3.10
CA ALA A 39 -5.49 3.09 3.05
C ALA A 39 -6.78 2.63 2.35
N ALA A 40 -7.92 3.09 2.86
CA ALA A 40 -9.23 2.74 2.35
C ALA A 40 -9.40 3.13 0.87
N ASN A 41 -10.36 2.49 0.20
CA ASN A 41 -10.71 2.86 -1.16
C ASN A 41 -11.14 4.33 -1.24
N ILE A 42 -10.70 5.00 -2.30
CA ILE A 42 -11.20 6.32 -2.69
C ILE A 42 -12.02 6.14 -3.95
N ALA A 43 -13.30 6.49 -3.88
CA ALA A 43 -14.22 6.42 -5.00
C ALA A 43 -13.82 7.40 -6.11
N ASP A 44 -14.11 7.03 -7.37
CA ASP A 44 -13.88 7.90 -8.51
C ASP A 44 -14.69 9.20 -8.39
N VAL A 45 -14.08 10.31 -8.78
CA VAL A 45 -14.69 11.65 -8.71
C VAL A 45 -15.60 11.95 -9.91
N SER A 46 -16.06 10.92 -10.63
CA SER A 46 -16.89 11.08 -11.83
C SER A 46 -18.16 11.89 -11.53
N THR A 47 -18.76 11.64 -10.36
CA THR A 47 -19.98 12.30 -9.87
C THR A 47 -19.74 13.52 -8.99
N ALA A 48 -18.48 13.95 -8.79
CA ALA A 48 -18.19 15.10 -7.96
C ALA A 48 -18.91 16.36 -8.48
N THR A 49 -19.58 17.07 -7.57
CA THR A 49 -20.32 18.32 -7.79
C THR A 49 -19.42 19.56 -7.86
N ILE A 50 -18.12 19.40 -7.63
CA ILE A 50 -17.11 20.44 -7.82
C ILE A 50 -16.92 20.68 -9.31
N ALA A 51 -16.73 21.94 -9.71
CA ALA A 51 -16.50 22.35 -11.10
C ALA A 51 -15.13 21.88 -11.61
N TRP A 52 -15.01 20.58 -11.91
CA TRP A 52 -13.86 19.97 -12.58
C TRP A 52 -14.22 19.68 -14.03
N THR A 53 -13.27 19.89 -14.93
CA THR A 53 -13.44 19.41 -16.31
C THR A 53 -13.40 17.88 -16.35
N THR A 54 -13.93 17.29 -17.43
CA THR A 54 -13.82 15.84 -17.66
C THR A 54 -12.35 15.38 -17.67
N GLY A 55 -11.44 16.22 -18.17
CA GLY A 55 -10.00 15.93 -18.18
C GLY A 55 -9.38 15.90 -16.80
N ASP A 56 -9.78 16.81 -15.91
CA ASP A 56 -9.28 16.84 -14.52
C ASP A 56 -9.75 15.63 -13.73
N LYS A 57 -11.02 15.26 -13.88
CA LYS A 57 -11.59 14.03 -13.29
C LYS A 57 -10.81 12.79 -13.75
N ALA A 58 -10.52 12.68 -15.04
CA ALA A 58 -9.76 11.55 -15.59
C ALA A 58 -8.34 11.44 -15.03
N LYS A 59 -7.64 12.57 -14.86
CA LYS A 59 -6.29 12.60 -14.28
C LYS A 59 -6.29 12.12 -12.82
N VAL A 60 -7.23 12.61 -12.01
CA VAL A 60 -7.33 12.22 -10.59
C VAL A 60 -7.68 10.74 -10.46
N ASN A 61 -8.68 10.25 -11.21
CA ASN A 61 -9.05 8.84 -11.20
C ASN A 61 -7.88 7.94 -11.67
N SER A 62 -7.06 8.40 -12.62
CA SER A 62 -5.84 7.69 -13.05
C SER A 62 -4.81 7.58 -11.93
N VAL A 63 -4.66 8.62 -11.09
CA VAL A 63 -3.81 8.55 -9.89
C VAL A 63 -4.36 7.53 -8.90
N PHE A 64 -5.66 7.53 -8.63
CA PHE A 64 -6.28 6.52 -7.76
C PHE A 64 -6.07 5.10 -8.30
N ALA A 65 -6.20 4.89 -9.61
CA ALA A 65 -5.93 3.61 -10.25
C ALA A 65 -4.46 3.17 -10.10
N ALA A 66 -3.51 4.08 -10.31
CA ALA A 66 -2.09 3.80 -10.11
C ALA A 66 -1.77 3.41 -8.66
N LEU A 67 -2.33 4.15 -7.68
CA LEU A 67 -2.16 3.88 -6.26
C LEU A 67 -2.76 2.52 -5.84
N LYS A 68 -3.91 2.14 -6.41
CA LYS A 68 -4.48 0.79 -6.25
C LYS A 68 -3.55 -0.27 -6.86
N GLY A 69 -3.01 -0.02 -8.05
CA GLY A 69 -2.10 -0.93 -8.75
C GLY A 69 -0.79 -1.21 -8.01
N VAL A 70 -0.31 -0.27 -7.19
CA VAL A 70 0.89 -0.45 -6.35
C VAL A 70 0.56 -0.81 -4.89
N GLY A 71 -0.71 -1.07 -4.57
CA GLY A 71 -1.12 -1.52 -3.24
C GLY A 71 -1.13 -0.44 -2.16
N VAL A 72 -1.15 0.85 -2.51
CA VAL A 72 -1.30 1.95 -1.54
C VAL A 72 -2.76 2.11 -1.09
N LEU A 73 -3.71 2.02 -2.02
CA LEU A 73 -5.16 2.11 -1.76
C LEU A 73 -5.83 0.74 -1.97
N ALA A 74 -6.88 0.45 -1.18
CA ALA A 74 -7.73 -0.71 -1.38
C ALA A 74 -8.54 -0.63 -2.68
N THR A 75 -8.79 -1.78 -3.31
CA THR A 75 -9.55 -1.87 -4.56
C THR A 75 -11.05 -1.65 -4.35
N SER A 76 -11.55 -1.83 -3.13
CA SER A 76 -12.95 -1.66 -2.70
C SER A 76 -13.03 -1.21 -1.25
#